data_AF-A0A8T0UFK8-F1
#
_entry.id   AF-A0A8T0UFK8-F1
#
_cell.length_a   1.000
_cell.length_b   1.000
_cell.length_c   1.000
_cell.angle_alpha   90.00
_cell.angle_beta   90.00
_cell.angle_gamma   90.00
#
_symmetry.space_group_name_H-M   'P 1'
#
loop_
_entity.id
_entity.type
_entity.pdbx_description
1 polymer ?
#
loop_
_entity_poly.entity_id
_entity_poly.type
_entity_poly.pdbx_seq_one_letter_code
_entity_poly.pdbx_strand_id
1 'polypeptide(L)'
;MDVTNSAVWFTVSFVLISAVAIKIAKGRIMFGSSRCTMPTPPVVDGISLIRFIIMVLTKGLRATIHDRHKRMGSVFTISFFGLKLTFLVGPENLSHYFQGPDSEISHGNMLEFMLPMFGKEVGYGVDFTTRYEQIRFYSDALTRPSKLRVHVGPMIQEVEGYFAKWGQDGIIDLKHEFSMLFMLISSRCLLGKDVRNKMFDEIHTLFHELDSGMSLSSVLFPYAPIPVNRRRDRAHSKLSEIFTEIVRSRKCSNQVEEDVLQNLVDAKYKDGRSTTEEEVTGMIILLIFGGKHTSTAASTWTGAHLLSSAKLLDSGG
;
A
#
# COMPACT_ATOMS: atom_id res chain seq x y z
N MET A 1 11.70 -16.34 -33.63
CA MET A 1 11.98 -16.00 -32.22
C MET A 1 12.85 -14.77 -32.22
N ASP A 2 12.24 -13.60 -32.03
CA ASP A 2 12.87 -12.30 -32.27
C ASP A 2 13.89 -11.92 -31.19
N VAL A 3 15.17 -11.99 -31.56
CA VAL A 3 16.33 -11.59 -30.75
C VAL A 3 16.27 -10.10 -30.37
N THR A 4 15.53 -9.30 -31.13
CA THR A 4 15.27 -7.87 -30.85
C THR A 4 14.44 -7.67 -29.60
N ASN A 5 13.50 -8.57 -29.29
CA ASN A 5 12.62 -8.43 -28.13
C ASN A 5 13.40 -8.71 -26.82
N SER A 6 14.26 -9.73 -26.79
CA SER A 6 15.07 -10.02 -25.58
C SER A 6 16.11 -8.93 -25.31
N ALA A 7 16.74 -8.37 -26.35
CA ALA A 7 17.70 -7.27 -26.20
C ALA A 7 17.03 -5.99 -25.65
N VAL A 8 15.79 -5.72 -26.05
CA VAL A 8 14.96 -4.61 -25.52
C VAL A 8 14.61 -4.85 -24.06
N TRP A 9 14.19 -6.06 -23.67
CA TRP A 9 13.91 -6.37 -22.25
C TRP A 9 15.17 -6.35 -21.38
N PHE A 10 16.33 -6.75 -21.91
CA PHE A 10 17.62 -6.65 -21.22
C PHE A 10 18.07 -5.20 -21.05
N THR A 11 17.92 -4.35 -22.06
CA THR A 11 18.25 -2.93 -21.97
C THR A 11 17.29 -2.19 -21.03
N VAL A 12 15.99 -2.48 -21.09
CA VAL A 12 15.00 -1.94 -20.14
C VAL A 12 15.33 -2.37 -18.71
N SER A 13 15.66 -3.65 -18.50
CA SER A 13 16.07 -4.16 -17.18
C SER A 13 17.38 -3.54 -16.71
N PHE A 14 18.36 -3.37 -17.59
CA PHE A 14 19.64 -2.74 -17.27
C PHE A 14 19.48 -1.26 -16.94
N VAL A 15 18.62 -0.53 -17.67
CA VAL A 15 18.27 0.87 -17.38
C VAL A 15 17.50 0.99 -16.07
N LEU A 16 16.57 0.09 -15.78
CA LEU A 16 15.88 0.01 -14.48
C LEU A 16 16.89 -0.24 -13.35
N ILE A 17 17.78 -1.21 -13.50
CA ILE A 17 18.80 -1.56 -12.49
C ILE A 17 19.79 -0.40 -12.27
N SER A 18 20.27 0.23 -13.34
CA SER A 18 21.23 1.33 -13.25
C SER A 18 20.60 2.59 -12.67
N ALA A 19 19.35 2.91 -13.04
CA ALA A 19 18.70 4.08 -12.48
C ALA A 19 18.18 3.83 -11.04
N VAL A 20 17.92 2.57 -10.64
CA VAL A 20 17.80 2.15 -9.23
C VAL A 20 19.08 2.45 -8.48
N ALA A 21 20.22 1.98 -8.97
CA ALA A 21 21.53 2.23 -8.36
C ALA A 21 21.82 3.75 -8.24
N ILE A 22 21.40 4.57 -9.21
CA ILE A 22 21.56 6.03 -9.17
C ILE A 22 20.64 6.69 -8.12
N LYS A 23 19.36 6.29 -8.02
CA LYS A 23 18.43 6.83 -7.01
C LYS A 23 18.89 6.50 -5.59
N ILE A 24 19.43 5.31 -5.41
CA ILE A 24 20.02 4.85 -4.15
C ILE A 24 21.32 5.58 -3.82
N ALA A 25 22.18 5.84 -4.80
CA ALA A 25 23.39 6.62 -4.59
C ALA A 25 23.08 8.05 -4.12
N LYS A 26 21.97 8.64 -4.62
CA LYS A 26 21.47 9.96 -4.20
C LYS A 26 20.75 9.96 -2.84
N GLY A 27 20.20 8.81 -2.40
CA GLY A 27 19.53 8.65 -1.11
C GLY A 27 20.43 8.31 0.07
N ARG A 28 21.76 8.31 -0.10
CA ARG A 28 22.72 8.03 0.98
C ARG A 28 22.71 9.17 2.01
N ILE A 29 21.86 9.02 3.04
CA ILE A 29 22.12 9.64 4.33
C ILE A 29 23.35 8.93 4.90
N MET A 30 24.46 9.66 5.04
CA MET A 30 25.63 9.20 5.79
C MET A 30 25.23 9.06 7.26
N PHE A 31 24.80 7.88 7.67
CA PHE A 31 24.84 7.53 9.08
C PHE A 31 26.31 7.50 9.51
N GLY A 32 26.65 8.34 10.49
CA GLY A 32 27.97 8.38 11.09
C GLY A 32 28.38 6.98 11.55
N SER A 33 29.57 6.55 11.14
CA SER A 33 30.14 5.26 11.52
C SER A 33 30.42 5.22 13.02
N SER A 34 29.43 4.82 13.81
CA SER A 34 29.69 4.29 15.15
C SER A 34 30.38 2.93 14.98
N ARG A 35 31.61 2.80 15.50
CA ARG A 35 32.38 1.56 15.48
C ARG A 35 31.66 0.50 16.31
N CYS A 36 30.82 -0.31 15.65
CA CYS A 36 30.22 -1.49 16.26
C CYS A 36 31.26 -2.62 16.25
N THR A 37 31.57 -3.19 17.41
CA THR A 37 32.56 -4.28 17.59
C THR A 37 31.97 -5.67 17.34
N MET A 38 30.67 -5.76 17.05
CA MET A 38 29.98 -7.03 16.80
C MET A 38 30.20 -7.52 15.36
N PRO A 39 30.27 -8.85 15.13
CA PRO A 39 30.39 -9.41 13.79
C PRO A 39 29.18 -9.01 12.94
N THR A 40 29.44 -8.56 11.72
CA THR A 40 28.40 -8.22 10.76
C THR A 40 27.67 -9.47 10.27
N PRO A 41 26.38 -9.37 9.89
CA PRO A 41 25.65 -10.49 9.31
C PRO A 41 26.37 -11.08 8.09
N PRO A 42 26.23 -12.40 7.85
CA PRO A 42 26.82 -13.04 6.69
C PRO A 42 26.30 -12.42 5.39
N VAL A 43 27.22 -12.00 4.51
CA VAL A 43 26.91 -11.28 3.27
C VAL A 43 27.00 -12.21 2.06
N VAL A 44 25.99 -12.14 1.19
CA VAL A 44 25.98 -12.81 -0.12
C VAL A 44 26.87 -12.01 -1.10
N ASP A 45 27.95 -12.63 -1.57
CA ASP A 45 28.89 -12.05 -2.54
C ASP A 45 28.27 -11.88 -3.95
N GLY A 46 28.84 -11.00 -4.78
CA GLY A 46 28.29 -10.55 -6.06
C GLY A 46 28.03 -11.65 -7.09
N ILE A 47 28.80 -12.73 -7.10
CA ILE A 47 28.54 -13.92 -7.97
C ILE A 47 27.27 -14.65 -7.53
N SER A 48 26.96 -14.64 -6.24
CA SER A 48 25.72 -15.20 -5.70
C SER A 48 24.50 -14.30 -5.95
N LEU A 49 24.67 -13.05 -6.37
CA LEU A 49 23.59 -12.12 -6.71
C LEU A 49 22.92 -12.49 -8.03
N ILE A 50 23.70 -12.78 -9.07
CA ILE A 50 23.18 -13.27 -10.36
C ILE A 50 22.42 -14.58 -10.12
N ARG A 51 23.01 -15.50 -9.32
CA ARG A 51 22.35 -16.74 -8.91
C ARG A 51 21.07 -16.49 -8.10
N PHE A 52 21.07 -15.48 -7.23
CA PHE A 52 19.89 -15.07 -6.46
C PHE A 52 18.79 -14.57 -7.39
N ILE A 53 19.09 -13.69 -8.35
CA ILE A 53 18.11 -13.20 -9.33
C ILE A 53 17.56 -14.35 -10.17
N ILE A 54 18.41 -15.25 -10.67
CA ILE A 54 17.98 -16.44 -11.40
C ILE A 54 17.07 -17.31 -10.53
N MET A 55 17.40 -17.53 -9.25
CA MET A 55 16.54 -18.27 -8.33
C MET A 55 15.21 -17.57 -8.07
N VAL A 56 15.20 -16.25 -7.92
CA VAL A 56 13.95 -15.48 -7.76
C VAL A 56 13.08 -15.60 -9.01
N LEU A 57 13.66 -15.52 -10.20
CA LEU A 57 12.92 -15.65 -11.47
C LEU A 57 12.41 -17.07 -11.72
N THR A 58 13.17 -18.10 -11.31
CA THR A 58 12.83 -19.52 -11.60
C THR A 58 11.99 -20.19 -10.50
N LYS A 59 12.25 -19.87 -9.23
CA LYS A 59 11.63 -20.51 -8.05
C LYS A 59 10.76 -19.56 -7.23
N GLY A 60 10.80 -18.26 -7.53
CA GLY A 60 10.09 -17.23 -6.78
C GLY A 60 10.89 -16.70 -5.58
N LEU A 61 10.49 -15.51 -5.13
CA LEU A 61 11.13 -14.80 -4.02
C LEU A 61 11.06 -15.56 -2.70
N ARG A 62 9.87 -16.09 -2.35
CA ARG A 62 9.65 -16.82 -1.10
C ARG A 62 10.52 -18.06 -0.96
N ALA A 63 10.58 -18.89 -2.01
CA ALA A 63 11.41 -20.09 -2.01
C ALA A 63 12.90 -19.76 -1.92
N THR A 64 13.32 -18.66 -2.59
CA THR A 64 14.70 -18.18 -2.53
C THR A 64 15.07 -17.69 -1.14
N ILE A 65 14.22 -16.89 -0.49
CA ILE A 65 14.44 -16.42 0.89
C ILE A 65 14.52 -17.62 1.84
N HIS A 66 13.65 -18.62 1.69
CA HIS A 66 13.64 -19.82 2.52
C HIS A 66 14.92 -20.67 2.37
N ASP A 67 15.42 -20.88 1.14
CA ASP A 67 16.69 -21.56 0.92
C ASP A 67 17.86 -20.80 1.53
N ARG A 68 17.85 -19.45 1.46
CA ARG A 68 18.89 -18.61 2.08
C ARG A 68 18.82 -18.62 3.59
N HIS A 69 17.63 -18.54 4.17
CA HIS A 69 17.41 -18.70 5.60
C HIS A 69 17.97 -20.04 6.12
N LYS A 70 17.67 -21.14 5.43
CA LYS A 70 18.22 -22.46 5.78
C LYS A 70 19.75 -22.54 5.74
N ARG A 71 20.38 -21.81 4.82
CA ARG A 71 21.85 -21.84 4.62
C ARG A 71 22.61 -20.86 5.50
N MET A 72 22.03 -19.70 5.79
CA MET A 72 22.72 -18.55 6.38
C MET A 72 22.17 -18.18 7.76
N GLY A 73 21.12 -18.85 8.22
CA GLY A 73 20.45 -18.56 9.47
C GLY A 73 19.46 -17.41 9.36
N SER A 74 19.00 -16.96 10.53
CA SER A 74 17.90 -16.01 10.68
C SER A 74 18.22 -14.56 10.30
N VAL A 75 19.50 -14.19 10.23
CA VAL A 75 19.94 -12.83 9.86
C VAL A 75 21.02 -12.92 8.79
N PHE A 76 20.74 -12.38 7.59
CA PHE A 76 21.69 -12.40 6.48
C PHE A 76 21.53 -11.17 5.59
N THR A 77 22.61 -10.78 4.90
CA THR A 77 22.62 -9.60 4.05
C THR A 77 22.84 -9.98 2.58
N ILE A 78 22.01 -9.40 1.69
CA ILE A 78 22.21 -9.45 0.25
C ILE A 78 22.74 -8.11 -0.23
N SER A 79 23.88 -8.13 -0.92
CA SER A 79 24.46 -6.92 -1.51
C SER A 79 24.09 -6.83 -3.00
N PHE A 80 23.41 -5.77 -3.42
CA PHE A 80 23.04 -5.49 -4.82
C PHE A 80 23.49 -4.08 -5.21
N PHE A 81 24.48 -3.96 -6.11
CA PHE A 81 24.94 -2.65 -6.65
C PHE A 81 25.21 -1.57 -5.57
N GLY A 82 25.81 -1.98 -4.45
CA GLY A 82 26.13 -1.08 -3.34
C GLY A 82 24.99 -0.85 -2.32
N LEU A 83 23.80 -1.40 -2.55
CA LEU A 83 22.79 -1.61 -1.50
C LEU A 83 23.12 -2.85 -0.69
N LYS A 84 22.96 -2.76 0.63
CA LYS A 84 22.95 -3.90 1.52
C LYS A 84 21.53 -4.08 2.06
N LEU A 85 20.86 -5.15 1.65
CA LEU A 85 19.54 -5.53 2.15
C LEU A 85 19.72 -6.64 3.19
N THR A 86 19.47 -6.33 4.46
CA THR A 86 19.55 -7.31 5.55
C THR A 86 18.17 -7.88 5.83
N PHE A 87 18.05 -9.21 5.77
CA PHE A 87 16.85 -9.94 6.13
C PHE A 87 16.89 -10.31 7.60
N LEU A 88 15.78 -10.09 8.29
CA LEU A 88 15.52 -10.52 9.67
C LEU A 88 14.36 -11.52 9.62
N VAL A 89 14.66 -12.79 9.83
CA VAL A 89 13.70 -13.89 9.75
C VAL A 89 13.53 -14.51 11.12
N GLY A 90 12.29 -14.87 11.50
CA GLY A 90 12.00 -15.49 12.79
C GLY A 90 11.64 -14.47 13.88
N PRO A 91 10.70 -14.80 14.78
CA PRO A 91 10.13 -13.88 15.77
C PRO A 91 11.17 -13.24 16.68
N GLU A 92 12.25 -13.96 17.01
CA GLU A 92 13.34 -13.48 17.86
C GLU A 92 14.07 -12.25 17.30
N ASN A 93 14.10 -12.08 15.97
CA ASN A 93 14.77 -10.95 15.31
C ASN A 93 13.81 -9.80 14.97
N LEU A 94 12.49 -10.05 15.02
CA LEU A 94 11.48 -9.08 14.63
C LEU A 94 11.26 -7.99 15.68
N SER A 95 11.55 -8.26 16.97
CA SER A 95 11.37 -7.27 18.04
C SER A 95 12.17 -6.01 17.77
N HIS A 96 13.43 -6.14 17.33
CA HIS A 96 14.28 -4.99 17.01
C HIS A 96 13.74 -4.19 15.82
N TYR A 97 13.19 -4.86 14.80
CA TYR A 97 12.61 -4.19 13.64
C TYR A 97 11.31 -3.43 13.98
N PHE A 98 10.41 -4.03 14.77
CA PHE A 98 9.11 -3.44 15.08
C PHE A 98 9.12 -2.44 16.26
N GLN A 99 10.09 -2.54 17.17
CA GLN A 99 10.19 -1.69 18.36
C GLN A 99 11.36 -0.71 18.30
N GLY A 100 12.24 -0.84 17.30
CA GLY A 100 13.36 0.07 17.11
C GLY A 100 12.88 1.51 16.87
N PRO A 101 13.56 2.53 17.41
CA PRO A 101 13.22 3.91 17.14
C PRO A 101 13.46 4.27 15.66
N ASP A 102 12.76 5.26 15.13
CA ASP A 102 12.91 5.70 13.72
C ASP A 102 14.35 6.17 13.41
N SER A 103 15.10 6.60 14.43
CA SER A 103 16.53 6.93 14.32
C SER A 103 17.43 5.73 13.98
N GLU A 104 16.99 4.51 14.30
CA GLU A 104 17.71 3.26 14.01
C GLU A 104 17.12 2.54 12.80
N ILE A 105 15.78 2.40 12.75
CA ILE A 105 15.05 1.72 11.67
C ILE A 105 14.12 2.74 11.00
N SER A 106 14.69 3.54 10.08
CA SER A 106 13.92 4.48 9.27
C SER A 106 13.50 3.87 7.95
N HIS A 107 12.27 4.14 7.54
CA HIS A 107 11.80 3.82 6.19
C HIS A 107 12.42 4.75 5.12
N GLY A 108 13.00 5.89 5.55
CA GLY A 108 13.71 6.84 4.69
C GLY A 108 12.98 7.15 3.38
N ASN A 109 13.75 7.16 2.28
CA ASN A 109 13.24 7.42 0.93
C ASN A 109 12.65 6.16 0.25
N MET A 110 12.58 5.01 0.92
CA MET A 110 12.07 3.77 0.31
C MET A 110 10.63 3.94 -0.17
N LEU A 111 9.85 4.72 0.59
CA LEU A 111 8.43 4.96 0.34
C LEU A 111 8.17 6.32 -0.33
N GLU A 112 9.20 6.94 -0.89
CA GLU A 112 9.10 8.21 -1.63
C GLU A 112 8.14 8.11 -2.82
N PHE A 113 7.98 6.92 -3.42
CA PHE A 113 7.06 6.71 -4.54
C PHE A 113 5.58 6.91 -4.16
N MET A 114 5.26 6.89 -2.87
CA MET A 114 3.92 7.12 -2.33
C MET A 114 3.55 8.61 -2.36
N LEU A 115 4.52 9.54 -2.32
CA LEU A 115 4.25 11.00 -2.31
C LEU A 115 3.43 11.47 -3.51
N PRO A 116 3.79 11.16 -4.77
CA PRO A 116 2.96 11.55 -5.91
C PRO A 116 1.64 10.78 -6.01
N MET A 117 1.42 9.74 -5.19
CA MET A 117 0.16 9.00 -5.13
C MET A 117 -0.83 9.55 -4.10
N PHE A 118 -0.36 10.07 -2.96
CA PHE A 118 -1.22 10.48 -1.84
C PHE A 118 -1.09 11.94 -1.43
N GLY A 119 -0.09 12.64 -1.95
CA GLY A 119 0.22 14.01 -1.58
C GLY A 119 1.37 14.11 -0.58
N LYS A 120 1.84 15.35 -0.38
CA LYS A 120 2.97 15.68 0.50
C LYS A 120 2.57 15.85 1.96
N GLU A 121 1.29 16.11 2.21
CA GLU A 121 0.77 16.41 3.55
C GLU A 121 0.43 15.16 4.36
N VAL A 122 0.69 13.95 3.85
CA VAL A 122 0.29 12.70 4.50
C VAL A 122 1.33 11.59 4.39
N GLY A 123 1.26 10.64 5.31
CA GLY A 123 2.10 9.45 5.29
C GLY A 123 3.58 9.81 5.31
N TYR A 124 4.33 9.38 4.30
CA TYR A 124 5.78 9.64 4.21
C TYR A 124 6.15 11.01 3.63
N GLY A 125 5.16 11.84 3.27
CA GLY A 125 5.40 13.23 2.88
C GLY A 125 5.68 14.17 4.05
N VAL A 126 5.25 13.80 5.27
CA VAL A 126 5.42 14.59 6.50
C VAL A 126 6.41 13.95 7.47
N ASP A 127 6.84 14.71 8.48
CA ASP A 127 7.73 14.20 9.53
C ASP A 127 7.05 13.14 10.42
N PHE A 128 7.86 12.42 11.19
CA PHE A 128 7.38 11.32 12.03
C PHE A 128 6.32 11.75 13.04
N THR A 129 6.44 12.95 13.63
CA THR A 129 5.50 13.44 14.65
C THR A 129 4.13 13.68 14.05
N THR A 130 4.07 14.40 12.92
CA THR A 130 2.81 14.62 12.20
C THR A 130 2.22 13.31 11.70
N ARG A 131 3.03 12.42 11.11
CA ARG A 131 2.57 11.09 10.65
C ARG A 131 1.99 10.26 11.79
N TYR A 132 2.62 10.28 12.96
CA TYR A 132 2.15 9.56 14.14
C TYR A 132 0.78 10.08 14.60
N GLU A 133 0.57 11.39 14.57
CA GLU A 133 -0.74 11.98 14.87
C GLU A 133 -1.80 11.61 13.81
N GLN A 134 -1.44 11.57 12.53
CA GLN A 134 -2.34 11.08 11.47
C GLN A 134 -2.73 9.60 11.67
N ILE A 135 -1.77 8.75 12.06
CA ILE A 135 -2.04 7.34 12.40
C ILE A 135 -3.01 7.24 13.58
N ARG A 136 -2.85 8.11 14.60
CA ARG A 136 -3.81 8.20 15.70
C ARG A 136 -5.22 8.55 15.20
N PHE A 137 -5.36 9.49 14.26
CA PHE A 137 -6.67 9.84 13.69
C PHE A 137 -7.36 8.64 13.03
N TYR A 138 -6.62 7.84 12.23
CA TYR A 138 -7.17 6.61 11.68
C TYR A 138 -7.56 5.62 12.77
N SER A 139 -6.70 5.44 13.79
CA SER A 139 -6.99 4.53 14.90
C SER A 139 -8.26 4.93 15.63
N ASP A 140 -8.44 6.22 15.92
CA ASP A 140 -9.64 6.73 16.59
C ASP A 140 -10.91 6.53 15.76
N ALA A 141 -10.81 6.65 14.43
CA ALA A 141 -11.93 6.43 13.52
C ALA A 141 -12.25 4.94 13.29
N LEU A 142 -11.25 4.05 13.34
CA LEU A 142 -11.37 2.66 12.84
C LEU A 142 -11.19 1.56 13.89
N THR A 143 -10.75 1.86 15.11
CA THR A 143 -10.53 0.80 16.13
C THR A 143 -11.55 0.81 17.24
N ARG A 144 -12.29 1.92 17.42
CA ARG A 144 -13.31 2.03 18.47
C ARG A 144 -14.51 1.15 18.12
N PRO A 145 -14.94 0.24 19.02
CA PRO A 145 -16.07 -0.66 18.74
C PRO A 145 -17.35 0.06 18.34
N SER A 146 -17.64 1.23 18.91
CA SER A 146 -18.80 2.04 18.55
C SER A 146 -18.75 2.53 17.11
N LYS A 147 -17.57 2.95 16.63
CA LYS A 147 -17.35 3.41 15.24
C LYS A 147 -17.40 2.25 14.25
N LEU A 148 -16.84 1.09 14.61
CA LEU A 148 -16.88 -0.11 13.78
C LEU A 148 -18.29 -0.65 13.56
N ARG A 149 -19.14 -0.65 14.60
CA ARG A 149 -20.52 -1.16 14.51
C ARG A 149 -21.36 -0.42 13.47
N VAL A 150 -21.14 0.89 13.31
CA VAL A 150 -21.87 1.73 12.34
C VAL A 150 -21.61 1.28 10.90
N HIS A 151 -20.46 0.66 10.62
CA HIS A 151 -20.12 0.20 9.27
C HIS A 151 -20.75 -1.15 8.89
N VAL A 152 -21.19 -1.97 9.86
CA VAL A 152 -21.72 -3.32 9.59
C VAL A 152 -22.96 -3.29 8.71
N GLY A 153 -23.95 -2.44 9.04
CA GLY A 153 -25.18 -2.31 8.26
C GLY A 153 -24.93 -1.90 6.80
N PRO A 154 -24.18 -0.80 6.55
CA PRO A 154 -23.78 -0.40 5.21
C PRO A 154 -22.97 -1.47 4.45
N MET A 155 -22.07 -2.20 5.12
CA MET A 155 -21.33 -3.31 4.48
C MET A 155 -22.28 -4.40 3.98
N ILE A 156 -23.23 -4.83 4.82
CA ILE A 156 -24.24 -5.84 4.44
C ILE A 156 -25.05 -5.36 3.25
N GLN A 157 -25.51 -4.09 3.25
CA GLN A 157 -26.28 -3.53 2.15
C GLN A 157 -25.52 -3.52 0.82
N GLU A 158 -24.23 -3.18 0.82
CA GLU A 158 -23.43 -3.22 -0.41
C GLU A 158 -23.18 -4.67 -0.87
N VAL A 159 -22.96 -5.61 0.05
CA VAL A 159 -22.80 -7.04 -0.26
C VAL A 159 -24.08 -7.61 -0.89
N GLU A 160 -25.22 -7.45 -0.22
CA GLU A 160 -26.52 -7.93 -0.70
C GLU A 160 -26.89 -7.27 -2.03
N GLY A 161 -26.72 -5.94 -2.14
CA GLY A 161 -27.02 -5.20 -3.36
C GLY A 161 -26.10 -5.56 -4.54
N TYR A 162 -24.85 -5.94 -4.27
CA TYR A 162 -23.91 -6.37 -5.30
C TYR A 162 -24.27 -7.77 -5.81
N PHE A 163 -24.45 -8.74 -4.91
CA PHE A 163 -24.72 -10.13 -5.27
C PHE A 163 -26.18 -10.39 -5.68
N ALA A 164 -27.14 -9.50 -5.36
CA ALA A 164 -28.51 -9.60 -5.88
C ALA A 164 -28.58 -9.49 -7.43
N LYS A 165 -27.52 -8.99 -8.07
CA LYS A 165 -27.40 -8.91 -9.53
C LYS A 165 -26.94 -10.22 -10.17
N TRP A 166 -26.46 -11.16 -9.37
CA TRP A 166 -26.01 -12.46 -9.87
C TRP A 166 -27.19 -13.37 -10.20
N GLY A 167 -27.00 -14.21 -11.21
CA GLY A 167 -27.91 -15.31 -11.53
C GLY A 167 -27.77 -16.49 -10.56
N GLN A 168 -28.46 -17.59 -10.85
CA GLN A 168 -28.37 -18.81 -10.03
C GLN A 168 -27.02 -19.52 -10.15
N ASP A 169 -26.41 -19.47 -11.35
CA ASP A 169 -25.11 -20.08 -11.63
C ASP A 169 -24.30 -19.23 -12.61
N GLY A 170 -22.97 -19.43 -12.60
CA GLY A 170 -22.06 -18.71 -13.48
C GLY A 170 -20.57 -18.97 -13.17
N ILE A 171 -19.72 -18.52 -14.09
CA ILE A 171 -18.26 -18.51 -13.92
C ILE A 171 -17.82 -17.06 -13.75
N ILE A 172 -17.10 -16.78 -12.66
CA ILE A 172 -16.67 -15.44 -12.29
C ILE A 172 -15.16 -15.41 -11.97
N ASP A 173 -14.56 -14.23 -12.10
CA ASP A 173 -13.26 -13.94 -11.50
C ASP A 173 -13.46 -13.40 -10.08
N LEU A 174 -13.28 -14.28 -9.09
CA LEU A 174 -13.48 -13.94 -7.68
C LEU A 174 -12.65 -12.73 -7.21
N LYS A 175 -11.44 -12.57 -7.76
CA LYS A 175 -10.59 -11.43 -7.42
C LYS A 175 -11.17 -10.12 -7.96
N HIS A 176 -11.66 -10.16 -9.20
CA HIS A 176 -12.30 -9.00 -9.83
C HIS A 176 -13.55 -8.57 -9.05
N GLU A 177 -14.44 -9.53 -8.76
CA GLU A 177 -15.70 -9.28 -8.04
C GLU A 177 -15.44 -8.70 -6.64
N PHE A 178 -14.49 -9.28 -5.88
CA PHE A 178 -14.12 -8.71 -4.58
C PHE A 178 -13.48 -7.32 -4.71
N SER A 179 -12.68 -7.05 -5.74
CA SER A 179 -12.09 -5.72 -5.93
C SER A 179 -13.16 -4.64 -6.13
N MET A 180 -14.19 -4.96 -6.92
CA MET A 180 -15.34 -4.08 -7.15
C MET A 180 -16.17 -3.89 -5.87
N LEU A 181 -16.48 -4.99 -5.17
CA LEU A 181 -17.23 -4.96 -3.93
C LEU A 181 -16.52 -4.15 -2.84
N PHE A 182 -15.21 -4.36 -2.63
CA PHE A 182 -14.46 -3.59 -1.64
C PHE A 182 -14.34 -2.12 -2.01
N MET A 183 -14.31 -1.78 -3.29
CA MET A 183 -14.40 -0.38 -3.70
C MET A 183 -15.74 0.23 -3.25
N LEU A 184 -16.86 -0.45 -3.48
CA LEU A 184 -18.20 0.00 -3.06
C LEU A 184 -18.28 0.16 -1.53
N ILE A 185 -17.83 -0.85 -0.80
CA ILE A 185 -17.81 -0.84 0.67
C ILE A 185 -16.93 0.30 1.19
N SER A 186 -15.71 0.46 0.68
CA SER A 186 -14.81 1.55 1.07
C SER A 186 -15.43 2.91 0.77
N SER A 187 -16.03 3.11 -0.40
CA SER A 187 -16.72 4.35 -0.72
C SER A 187 -17.89 4.61 0.24
N ARG A 188 -18.71 3.61 0.52
CA ARG A 188 -19.88 3.75 1.41
C ARG A 188 -19.50 4.03 2.86
N CYS A 189 -18.56 3.26 3.41
CA CYS A 189 -18.19 3.31 4.82
C CYS A 189 -17.21 4.45 5.16
N LEU A 190 -16.35 4.83 4.22
CA LEU A 190 -15.33 5.85 4.46
C LEU A 190 -15.78 7.25 4.01
N LEU A 191 -16.51 7.35 2.89
CA LEU A 191 -16.87 8.64 2.27
C LEU A 191 -18.34 9.05 2.48
N GLY A 192 -19.19 8.13 2.95
CA GLY A 192 -20.62 8.40 3.16
C GLY A 192 -21.51 8.06 1.95
N LYS A 193 -22.82 8.27 2.10
CA LYS A 193 -23.84 7.82 1.13
C LYS A 193 -23.80 8.59 -0.18
N ASP A 194 -23.64 9.90 -0.08
CA ASP A 194 -23.84 10.80 -1.21
C ASP A 194 -22.70 10.69 -2.21
N VAL A 195 -21.48 10.54 -1.71
CA VAL A 195 -20.29 10.31 -2.54
C VAL A 195 -20.40 8.98 -3.27
N ARG A 196 -20.82 7.90 -2.57
CA ARG A 196 -21.06 6.59 -3.16
C ARG A 196 -22.11 6.65 -4.28
N ASN A 197 -23.19 7.40 -4.13
CA ASN A 197 -24.26 7.40 -5.12
C ASN A 197 -23.99 8.26 -6.36
N LYS A 198 -23.20 9.34 -6.22
CA LYS A 198 -23.03 10.33 -7.29
C LYS A 198 -21.75 10.15 -8.11
N MET A 199 -20.70 9.58 -7.52
CA MET A 199 -19.34 9.65 -8.09
C MET A 199 -18.61 8.32 -8.13
N PHE A 200 -19.29 7.19 -7.89
CA PHE A 200 -18.61 5.90 -7.77
C PHE A 200 -17.81 5.50 -9.01
N ASP A 201 -18.41 5.57 -10.21
CA ASP A 201 -17.74 5.12 -11.44
C ASP A 201 -16.50 5.97 -11.78
N GLU A 202 -16.59 7.28 -11.55
CA GLU A 202 -15.47 8.20 -11.74
C GLU A 202 -14.36 7.92 -10.71
N ILE A 203 -14.71 7.85 -9.42
CA ILE A 203 -13.75 7.57 -8.34
C ILE A 203 -13.08 6.20 -8.58
N HIS A 204 -13.85 5.17 -8.94
CA HIS A 204 -13.31 3.85 -9.24
C HIS A 204 -12.29 3.89 -10.38
N THR A 205 -12.61 4.58 -11.47
CA THR A 205 -11.70 4.76 -12.62
C THR A 205 -10.41 5.49 -12.21
N LEU A 206 -10.53 6.54 -11.40
CA LEU A 206 -9.37 7.30 -10.93
C LEU A 206 -8.48 6.48 -9.99
N PHE A 207 -9.07 5.69 -9.08
CA PHE A 207 -8.28 4.77 -8.24
C PHE A 207 -7.59 3.69 -9.07
N HIS A 208 -8.22 3.20 -10.14
CA HIS A 208 -7.56 2.25 -11.05
C HIS A 208 -6.33 2.88 -11.74
N GLU A 209 -6.43 4.12 -12.20
CA GLU A 209 -5.28 4.85 -12.76
C GLU A 209 -4.20 5.14 -11.70
N LEU A 210 -4.61 5.42 -10.45
CA LEU A 210 -3.70 5.57 -9.32
C LEU A 210 -2.94 4.26 -9.04
N ASP A 211 -3.63 3.12 -9.08
CA ASP A 211 -3.06 1.77 -8.90
C ASP A 211 -1.98 1.45 -9.95
N SER A 212 -2.12 1.97 -11.18
CA SER A 212 -1.09 1.82 -12.22
C SER A 212 0.26 2.43 -11.80
N GLY A 213 0.24 3.39 -10.87
CA GLY A 213 1.41 3.99 -10.22
C GLY A 213 2.22 3.01 -9.35
N MET A 214 1.71 1.81 -9.08
CA MET A 214 2.44 0.74 -8.39
C MET A 214 3.32 -0.11 -9.34
N SER A 215 3.39 0.25 -10.62
CA SER A 215 4.30 -0.40 -11.56
C SER A 215 5.76 -0.30 -11.08
N LEU A 216 6.57 -1.33 -11.35
CA LEU A 216 7.99 -1.33 -10.94
C LEU A 216 8.72 -0.09 -11.47
N SER A 217 8.43 0.35 -12.70
CA SER A 217 8.99 1.58 -13.27
C SER A 217 8.64 2.83 -12.45
N SER A 218 7.41 2.93 -11.95
CA SER A 218 6.94 4.07 -11.16
C SER A 218 7.51 4.07 -9.74
N VAL A 219 7.65 2.89 -9.13
CA VAL A 219 8.28 2.75 -7.80
C VAL A 219 9.75 3.18 -7.85
N LEU A 220 10.46 2.76 -8.89
CA LEU A 220 11.89 3.08 -9.04
C LEU A 220 12.09 4.53 -9.50
N PHE A 221 11.25 5.04 -10.41
CA PHE A 221 11.32 6.41 -10.93
C PHE A 221 10.01 7.17 -10.76
N PRO A 222 9.67 7.58 -9.52
CA PRO A 222 8.35 8.16 -9.25
C PRO A 222 8.10 9.49 -9.93
N TYR A 223 9.15 10.25 -10.29
CA TYR A 223 9.03 11.54 -10.96
C TYR A 223 9.46 11.51 -12.43
N ALA A 224 9.76 10.33 -13.00
CA ALA A 224 10.08 10.25 -14.42
C ALA A 224 8.85 10.65 -15.26
N PRO A 225 9.02 11.38 -16.38
CA PRO A 225 7.93 11.83 -17.24
C PRO A 225 7.40 10.70 -18.14
N ILE A 226 7.16 9.51 -17.59
CA ILE A 226 6.63 8.34 -18.29
C ILE A 226 5.09 8.36 -18.31
N PRO A 227 4.45 7.74 -19.32
CA PRO A 227 2.99 7.76 -19.45
C PRO A 227 2.24 7.27 -18.20
N VAL A 228 2.76 6.25 -17.52
CA VAL A 228 2.17 5.69 -16.29
C VAL A 228 2.16 6.72 -15.16
N ASN A 229 3.28 7.41 -14.92
CA ASN A 229 3.37 8.45 -13.90
C ASN A 229 2.46 9.64 -14.22
N ARG A 230 2.39 10.06 -15.49
CA ARG A 230 1.49 11.15 -15.91
C ARG A 230 0.02 10.80 -15.68
N ARG A 231 -0.40 9.56 -15.94
CA ARG A 231 -1.76 9.10 -15.67
C ARG A 231 -2.05 9.05 -14.17
N ARG A 232 -1.14 8.50 -13.38
CA ARG A 232 -1.20 8.51 -11.91
C ARG A 232 -1.35 9.94 -11.37
N ASP A 233 -0.50 10.86 -11.80
CA ASP A 233 -0.49 12.25 -11.30
C ASP A 233 -1.80 12.97 -11.65
N ARG A 234 -2.29 12.78 -12.88
CA ARG A 234 -3.61 13.30 -13.30
C ARG A 234 -4.74 12.70 -12.47
N ALA A 235 -4.68 11.40 -12.18
CA ALA A 235 -5.69 10.72 -11.37
C ALA A 235 -5.68 11.21 -9.93
N HIS A 236 -4.49 11.35 -9.33
CA HIS A 236 -4.32 11.95 -8.02
C HIS A 236 -4.89 13.38 -7.98
N SER A 237 -4.50 14.25 -8.92
CA SER A 237 -5.03 15.63 -8.95
C SER A 237 -6.55 15.69 -9.02
N LYS A 238 -7.18 14.84 -9.84
CA LYS A 238 -8.64 14.76 -9.93
C LYS A 238 -9.29 14.23 -8.65
N LEU A 239 -8.74 13.16 -8.06
CA LEU A 239 -9.21 12.65 -6.76
C LEU A 239 -9.08 13.72 -5.69
N SER A 240 -7.96 14.47 -5.68
CA SER A 240 -7.75 15.55 -4.74
C SER A 240 -8.80 16.66 -4.91
N GLU A 241 -9.12 17.05 -6.14
CA GLU A 241 -10.15 18.06 -6.43
C GLU A 241 -11.52 17.62 -5.88
N ILE A 242 -11.95 16.40 -6.23
CA ILE A 242 -13.23 15.83 -5.80
C ILE A 242 -13.31 15.77 -4.27
N PHE A 243 -12.30 15.21 -3.61
CA PHE A 243 -12.32 15.07 -2.16
C PHE A 243 -12.16 16.39 -1.42
N THR A 244 -11.41 17.34 -1.98
CA THR A 244 -11.31 18.69 -1.40
C THR A 244 -12.68 19.37 -1.42
N GLU A 245 -13.45 19.25 -2.50
CA GLU A 245 -14.80 19.79 -2.57
C GLU A 245 -15.73 19.15 -1.51
N ILE A 246 -15.68 17.83 -1.36
CA ILE A 246 -16.46 17.10 -0.35
C ILE A 246 -16.08 17.55 1.07
N VAL A 247 -14.78 17.62 1.37
CA VAL A 247 -14.27 18.05 2.67
C VAL A 247 -14.68 19.48 2.98
N ARG A 248 -14.57 20.38 1.99
CA ARG A 248 -15.00 21.77 2.12
C ARG A 248 -16.49 21.88 2.41
N SER A 249 -17.30 21.14 1.64
CA SER A 249 -18.76 21.10 1.84
C SER A 249 -19.12 20.65 3.25
N ARG A 250 -18.41 19.66 3.81
CA ARG A 250 -18.65 19.19 5.18
C ARG A 250 -18.22 20.20 6.23
N LYS A 251 -17.06 20.86 6.05
CA LYS A 251 -16.59 21.92 6.96
C LYS A 251 -17.54 23.13 7.01
N CYS A 252 -18.24 23.42 5.91
CA CYS A 252 -19.21 24.52 5.84
C CYS A 252 -20.64 24.11 6.21
N SER A 253 -20.93 22.81 6.34
CA SER A 253 -22.25 22.29 6.67
C SER A 253 -22.44 22.18 8.18
N ASN A 254 -23.68 22.38 8.65
CA ASN A 254 -24.06 22.08 10.04
C ASN A 254 -24.48 20.60 10.23
N GLN A 255 -24.43 19.78 9.19
CA GLN A 255 -24.74 18.36 9.26
C GLN A 255 -23.49 17.57 9.67
N VAL A 256 -23.62 16.80 10.75
CA VAL A 256 -22.57 15.89 11.22
C VAL A 256 -22.92 14.48 10.74
N GLU A 257 -22.11 13.94 9.84
CA GLU A 257 -22.23 12.55 9.39
C GLU A 257 -21.47 11.60 10.32
N GLU A 258 -22.01 10.42 10.60
CA GLU A 258 -21.31 9.41 11.40
C GLU A 258 -20.44 8.49 10.52
N ASP A 259 -19.38 9.05 9.93
CA ASP A 259 -18.42 8.28 9.12
C ASP A 259 -16.95 8.63 9.40
N VAL A 260 -16.05 7.93 8.71
CA VAL A 260 -14.60 8.11 8.88
C VAL A 260 -14.14 9.46 8.38
N LEU A 261 -14.65 9.93 7.25
CA LEU A 261 -14.30 11.23 6.70
C LEU A 261 -14.66 12.37 7.66
N GLN A 262 -15.83 12.31 8.32
CA GLN A 262 -16.20 13.28 9.35
C GLN A 262 -15.24 13.24 10.55
N ASN A 263 -14.86 12.03 11.02
CA ASN A 263 -13.88 11.91 12.10
C ASN A 263 -12.52 12.55 11.74
N LEU A 264 -12.09 12.46 10.47
CA LEU A 264 -10.84 13.08 10.00
C LEU A 264 -10.96 14.62 9.85
N VAL A 265 -12.13 15.12 9.46
CA VAL A 265 -12.43 16.56 9.42
C VAL A 265 -12.43 17.18 10.82
N ASP A 266 -13.00 16.47 11.79
CA ASP A 266 -13.11 16.94 13.18
C ASP A 266 -11.83 16.70 14.00
N ALA A 267 -10.87 15.96 13.44
CA ALA A 267 -9.61 15.65 14.09
C ALA A 267 -8.78 16.90 14.36
N LYS A 268 -8.11 16.91 15.52
CA LYS A 268 -7.20 17.97 15.94
C LYS A 268 -5.85 17.41 16.35
N TYR A 269 -4.81 18.10 15.95
CA TYR A 269 -3.46 17.86 16.41
C TYR A 269 -3.32 18.22 17.90
N LYS A 270 -2.25 17.73 18.55
CA LYS A 270 -2.00 17.97 19.99
C LYS A 270 -1.85 19.46 20.34
N ASP A 271 -1.39 20.27 19.40
CA ASP A 271 -1.27 21.73 19.52
C ASP A 271 -2.63 22.47 19.37
N GLY A 272 -3.72 21.74 19.09
CA GLY A 272 -5.06 22.28 18.87
C GLY A 272 -5.36 22.66 17.43
N ARG A 273 -4.39 22.56 16.51
CA ARG A 273 -4.60 22.83 15.08
C ARG A 273 -5.58 21.82 14.49
N SER A 274 -6.55 22.32 13.71
CA SER A 274 -7.47 21.45 12.96
C SER A 274 -6.82 20.96 11.66
N THR A 275 -7.27 19.82 11.15
CA THR A 275 -6.78 19.28 9.87
C THR A 275 -7.13 20.22 8.70
N THR A 276 -6.21 20.36 7.75
CA THR A 276 -6.44 21.12 6.49
C THR A 276 -7.26 20.29 5.50
N GLU A 277 -7.82 20.93 4.46
CA GLU A 277 -8.52 20.20 3.39
C GLU A 277 -7.58 19.22 2.67
N GLU A 278 -6.33 19.64 2.44
CA GLU A 278 -5.30 18.83 1.77
C GLU A 278 -4.87 17.63 2.62
N GLU A 279 -4.70 17.81 3.94
CA GLU A 279 -4.39 16.71 4.86
C GLU A 279 -5.50 15.66 4.87
N VAL A 280 -6.76 16.08 5.02
CA VAL A 280 -7.91 15.14 5.04
C VAL A 280 -8.05 14.43 3.70
N THR A 281 -7.86 15.15 2.59
CA THR A 281 -7.91 14.60 1.23
C THR A 281 -6.82 13.56 0.99
N GLY A 282 -5.57 13.86 1.35
CA GLY A 282 -4.50 12.87 1.25
C GLY A 282 -4.76 11.66 2.15
N MET A 283 -5.32 11.88 3.34
CA MET A 283 -5.59 10.82 4.31
C MET A 283 -6.66 9.87 3.79
N ILE A 284 -7.73 10.39 3.20
CA ILE A 284 -8.82 9.55 2.68
C ILE A 284 -8.40 8.74 1.45
N ILE A 285 -7.59 9.32 0.55
CA ILE A 285 -7.04 8.60 -0.61
C ILE A 285 -6.13 7.46 -0.13
N LEU A 286 -5.22 7.76 0.82
CA LEU A 286 -4.30 6.77 1.39
C LEU A 286 -5.07 5.63 2.08
N LEU A 287 -6.13 5.95 2.83
CA LEU A 287 -6.92 4.96 3.55
C LEU A 287 -7.67 4.01 2.60
N ILE A 288 -8.34 4.55 1.58
CA ILE A 288 -9.05 3.74 0.57
C ILE A 288 -8.07 2.83 -0.17
N PHE A 289 -6.92 3.38 -0.59
CA PHE A 289 -5.89 2.63 -1.29
C PHE A 289 -5.34 1.47 -0.44
N GLY A 290 -4.96 1.75 0.82
CA GLY A 290 -4.41 0.75 1.72
C GLY A 290 -5.40 -0.35 2.11
N GLY A 291 -6.67 0.00 2.29
CA GLY A 291 -7.73 -0.93 2.69
C GLY A 291 -8.22 -1.84 1.57
N LYS A 292 -8.34 -1.31 0.33
CA LYS A 292 -8.93 -2.05 -0.80
C LYS A 292 -8.10 -3.27 -1.20
N HIS A 293 -6.81 -3.09 -1.48
CA HIS A 293 -5.96 -4.15 -2.04
C HIS A 293 -5.75 -5.29 -1.06
N THR A 294 -5.52 -4.96 0.21
CA THR A 294 -5.30 -5.93 1.29
C THR A 294 -6.56 -6.77 1.53
N SER A 295 -7.73 -6.12 1.63
CA SER A 295 -9.02 -6.81 1.83
C SER A 295 -9.42 -7.67 0.63
N THR A 296 -9.19 -7.19 -0.59
CA THR A 296 -9.43 -7.95 -1.82
C THR A 296 -8.57 -9.22 -1.85
N ALA A 297 -7.27 -9.08 -1.60
CA ALA A 297 -6.35 -10.22 -1.61
C ALA A 297 -6.70 -11.24 -0.52
N ALA A 298 -6.93 -10.78 0.71
CA ALA A 298 -7.31 -11.65 1.83
C ALA A 298 -8.61 -12.43 1.52
N SER A 299 -9.64 -11.74 1.04
CA SER A 299 -10.94 -12.36 0.75
C SER A 299 -10.88 -13.32 -0.44
N THR A 300 -10.10 -12.99 -1.47
CA THR A 300 -9.87 -13.88 -2.62
C THR A 300 -9.24 -15.19 -2.16
N TRP A 301 -8.18 -15.13 -1.35
CA TRP A 301 -7.52 -16.32 -0.84
C TRP A 301 -8.40 -17.10 0.13
N THR A 302 -9.11 -16.43 1.03
CA THR A 302 -10.08 -17.08 1.92
C THR A 302 -11.13 -17.82 1.12
N GLY A 303 -11.75 -17.18 0.12
CA GLY A 303 -12.72 -17.81 -0.77
C GLY A 303 -12.14 -19.01 -1.51
N ALA A 304 -10.96 -18.88 -2.09
CA ALA A 304 -10.28 -19.99 -2.76
C ALA A 304 -10.00 -21.18 -1.82
N HIS A 305 -9.63 -20.91 -0.57
CA HIS A 305 -9.39 -21.95 0.44
C HIS A 305 -10.69 -22.63 0.90
N LEU A 306 -11.78 -21.87 1.07
CA LEU A 306 -13.09 -22.44 1.40
C LEU A 306 -13.61 -23.30 0.26
N LEU A 307 -13.54 -22.81 -0.98
CA LEU A 307 -14.01 -23.52 -2.17
C LEU A 307 -13.18 -24.79 -2.49
N SER A 308 -11.93 -24.85 -2.05
CA SER A 308 -11.07 -26.04 -2.23
C SER A 308 -11.21 -27.08 -1.13
N SER A 309 -11.97 -26.82 -0.07
CA SER A 309 -12.17 -27.73 1.06
C SER A 309 -13.65 -27.93 1.39
N ALA A 310 -14.24 -29.01 0.86
CA ALA A 310 -15.64 -29.38 1.11
C ALA A 310 -15.98 -29.45 2.62
N LYS A 311 -15.04 -29.93 3.45
CA LYS A 311 -15.21 -30.01 4.91
C LYS A 311 -15.42 -28.65 5.59
N LEU A 312 -14.84 -27.56 5.04
CA LEU A 312 -14.99 -26.22 5.61
C LEU A 312 -16.31 -25.55 5.18
N LEU A 313 -16.85 -25.94 4.02
CA LEU A 313 -18.15 -25.45 3.55
C LEU A 313 -19.30 -26.08 4.35
N ASP A 314 -19.19 -27.37 4.67
CA ASP A 314 -20.25 -28.11 5.38
C ASP A 314 -20.32 -27.81 6.89
N SER A 315 -19.26 -27.25 7.49
CA SER A 315 -19.22 -26.92 8.93
C SER A 315 -19.98 -25.66 9.34
N GLY A 316 -20.65 -24.99 8.39
CA GLY A 316 -21.47 -23.79 8.62
C GLY A 316 -22.97 -24.04 8.78
N GLY A 317 -23.40 -25.31 8.89
CA GLY A 317 -24.80 -25.72 9.11
C GLY A 317 -25.15 -25.91 10.58
#